data_AF-A0A9N9H0W4-F1
#
_entry.id   AF-A0A9N9H0W4-F1
#
_cell.length_a   1.000
_cell.length_b   1.000
_cell.length_c   1.000
_cell.angle_alpha   90.00
_cell.angle_beta   90.00
_cell.angle_gamma   90.00
#
_symmetry.space_group_name_H-M   'P 1'
#
loop_
_entity.id
_entity.type
_entity.pdbx_description
1 polymer ?
#
loop_
_entity_poly.entity_id
_entity_poly.type
_entity_poly.pdbx_seq_one_letter_code
_entity_poly.pdbx_strand_id
1 'polypeptide(L)'
;MSDMDSSELNSELFNSLMIRCSFAVFTTPTRNNLDGLATELKAEVILHLGNPIPLARCSRAWYATVNSPVTKSKWLISRYGETHALFHAVRMGDPFINVDVVECLFAQKAHLSRYFIQRLILGFGKYDSRLIGLKLAHPLDPVRNKSIQNKFRNPWASNLSFDVFSRILKEGHDRFDGNDTPVRGNDMELFYYLSAGPLVISEARKKLQDNINEIETLIWRYKFAPLPPRPNMQIGFKPYSHIESSRNTNFDDCPPSDGYENVRQLNVIARAILLCPELVNVWKQNGCHEI
;
A
#
# COMPACT_ATOMS: atom_id res chain seq x y z
N MET A 1 -4.87 6.77 42.07
CA MET A 1 -3.78 5.78 41.89
C MET A 1 -3.67 5.63 40.39
N SER A 2 -2.72 6.34 39.79
CA SER A 2 -2.65 6.60 38.36
C SER A 2 -2.37 5.34 37.54
N ASP A 3 -3.11 5.22 36.45
CA ASP A 3 -2.92 4.27 35.36
C ASP A 3 -1.48 4.30 34.84
N MET A 4 -0.89 3.12 34.69
CA MET A 4 0.37 2.92 33.98
C MET A 4 0.03 2.51 32.55
N ASP A 5 0.51 3.31 31.60
CA ASP A 5 0.13 3.27 30.20
C ASP A 5 0.66 2.01 29.50
N SER A 6 -0.21 1.28 28.81
CA SER A 6 0.12 0.09 28.00
C SER A 6 1.17 0.36 26.90
N SER A 7 1.42 1.63 26.59
CA SER A 7 2.46 2.09 25.68
C SER A 7 3.89 1.97 26.27
N GLU A 8 4.05 2.12 27.59
CA GLU A 8 5.35 2.06 28.28
C GLU A 8 5.83 0.61 28.43
N LEU A 9 4.93 -0.33 28.70
CA LEU A 9 5.22 -1.77 28.79
C LEU A 9 5.75 -2.35 27.47
N ASN A 10 5.24 -1.86 26.33
CA ASN A 10 5.70 -2.25 25.01
C ASN A 10 7.08 -1.64 24.66
N SER A 11 7.37 -0.44 25.15
CA SER A 11 8.68 0.21 25.00
C SER A 11 9.76 -0.53 25.78
N GLU A 12 9.49 -0.95 27.03
CA GLU A 12 10.46 -1.67 27.86
C GLU A 12 10.75 -3.09 27.35
N LEU A 13 9.74 -3.83 26.90
CA LEU A 13 9.93 -5.14 26.27
C LEU A 13 10.74 -5.03 24.97
N PHE A 14 10.46 -4.01 24.16
CA PHE A 14 11.17 -3.73 22.91
C PHE A 14 12.63 -3.30 23.17
N ASN A 15 12.87 -2.43 24.15
CA ASN A 15 14.21 -2.02 24.55
C ASN A 15 15.00 -3.17 25.18
N SER A 16 14.36 -4.04 25.97
CA SER A 16 14.97 -5.25 26.51
C SER A 16 15.35 -6.27 25.43
N LEU A 17 14.58 -6.38 24.33
CA LEU A 17 14.94 -7.22 23.18
C LEU A 17 16.08 -6.61 22.35
N MET A 18 16.07 -5.29 22.15
CA MET A 18 17.06 -4.60 21.32
C MET A 18 18.44 -4.47 22.00
N ILE A 19 18.48 -4.25 23.31
CA ILE A 19 19.72 -4.17 24.09
C ILE A 19 20.46 -5.52 24.08
N ARG A 20 19.73 -6.65 24.07
CA ARG A 20 20.33 -8.00 24.02
C ARG A 20 20.90 -8.38 22.65
N CYS A 21 20.49 -7.73 21.56
CA CYS A 21 21.03 -7.98 20.23
C CYS A 21 22.32 -7.20 19.93
N SER A 22 22.68 -6.20 20.74
CA SER A 22 23.76 -5.25 20.41
C SER A 22 25.07 -5.49 21.17
N PHE A 23 25.12 -6.39 22.15
CA PHE A 23 26.34 -6.74 22.87
C PHE A 23 26.38 -8.24 23.18
N ALA A 24 27.03 -9.03 22.31
CA ALA A 24 27.39 -10.41 22.63
C ALA A 24 28.89 -10.49 22.91
N VAL A 25 29.27 -10.17 24.16
CA VAL A 25 30.52 -10.65 24.78
C VAL A 25 30.12 -11.33 26.11
N PHE A 26 30.45 -12.63 26.17
CA PHE A 26 30.38 -13.62 27.25
C PHE A 26 29.91 -13.21 28.67
N THR A 27 28.95 -13.95 29.25
CA THR A 27 29.19 -14.98 30.31
C THR A 27 27.88 -15.57 30.89
N THR A 28 27.86 -16.91 31.01
CA THR A 28 26.92 -17.83 31.72
C THR A 28 25.50 -18.10 31.17
N PRO A 29 25.02 -19.38 31.20
CA PRO A 29 23.87 -19.83 30.41
C PRO A 29 22.70 -20.27 31.29
N THR A 30 21.71 -19.40 31.45
CA THR A 30 20.32 -19.83 31.41
C THR A 30 19.70 -19.14 30.21
N ARG A 31 20.03 -19.69 29.02
CA ARG A 31 19.44 -19.28 27.76
C ARG A 31 17.95 -19.62 27.82
N ASN A 32 17.13 -18.68 28.24
CA ASN A 32 15.75 -18.59 27.78
C ASN A 32 15.81 -18.32 26.27
N ASN A 33 16.07 -19.37 25.50
CA ASN A 33 16.24 -19.25 24.06
C ASN A 33 14.84 -19.15 23.44
N LEU A 34 14.46 -17.95 23.03
CA LEU A 34 13.21 -17.71 22.31
C LEU A 34 13.13 -18.50 20.98
N ASP A 35 14.25 -19.06 20.50
CA ASP A 35 14.23 -20.00 19.37
C ASP A 35 13.44 -21.28 19.66
N GLY A 36 13.29 -21.67 20.93
CA GLY A 36 12.52 -22.85 21.34
C GLY A 36 11.00 -22.67 21.28
N LEU A 37 10.51 -21.45 21.04
CA LEU A 37 9.07 -21.20 20.92
C LEU A 37 8.47 -21.98 19.75
N ALA A 38 7.24 -22.46 19.94
CA ALA A 38 6.43 -23.04 18.87
C ALA A 38 6.27 -22.04 17.71
N THR A 39 6.17 -22.54 16.49
CA THR A 39 6.11 -21.70 15.27
C THR A 39 4.92 -20.75 15.31
N GLU A 40 3.80 -21.17 15.89
CA GLU A 40 2.58 -20.38 16.07
C GLU A 40 2.83 -19.17 16.98
N LEU A 41 3.54 -19.37 18.10
CA LEU A 41 3.88 -18.27 19.02
C LEU A 41 4.90 -17.32 18.39
N LYS A 42 5.85 -17.83 17.62
CA LYS A 42 6.77 -16.99 16.85
C LYS A 42 6.03 -16.14 15.82
N ALA A 43 5.07 -16.73 15.12
CA ALA A 43 4.24 -16.02 14.16
C ALA A 43 3.42 -14.92 14.86
N GLU A 44 2.81 -15.22 16.01
CA GLU A 44 2.06 -14.24 16.80
C GLU A 44 2.94 -13.05 17.21
N VAL A 45 4.15 -13.29 17.74
CA VAL A 45 5.11 -12.22 18.06
C VAL A 45 5.38 -11.33 16.86
N ILE A 46 5.55 -11.93 15.67
CA ILE A 46 5.83 -11.18 14.43
C ILE A 46 4.68 -10.23 14.06
N LEU A 47 3.41 -10.61 14.28
CA LEU A 47 2.25 -9.78 13.94
C LEU A 47 2.25 -8.44 14.68
N HIS A 48 2.81 -8.40 15.89
CA HIS A 48 2.89 -7.19 16.72
C HIS A 48 4.09 -6.29 16.39
N LEU A 49 4.97 -6.68 15.46
CA LEU A 49 6.16 -5.91 15.12
C LEU A 49 5.88 -4.86 14.04
N GLY A 50 6.40 -3.66 14.24
CA GLY A 50 6.43 -2.63 13.19
C GLY A 50 7.36 -2.99 12.01
N ASN A 51 8.43 -3.74 12.28
CA ASN A 51 9.34 -4.27 11.26
C ASN A 51 9.91 -5.62 11.73
N PRO A 52 9.61 -6.74 11.05
CA PRO A 52 10.07 -8.07 11.46
C PRO A 52 11.49 -8.42 10.98
N ILE A 53 12.11 -7.60 10.12
CA ILE A 53 13.44 -7.87 9.54
C ILE A 53 14.54 -8.02 10.60
N PRO A 54 14.63 -7.17 11.64
CA PRO A 54 15.65 -7.35 12.69
C PRO A 54 15.55 -8.71 13.37
N LEU A 55 14.32 -9.18 13.64
CA LEU A 55 14.09 -10.47 14.29
C LEU A 55 14.51 -11.66 13.40
N ALA A 56 14.28 -11.56 12.08
CA ALA A 56 14.75 -12.55 11.13
C ALA A 56 16.28 -12.74 11.14
N ARG A 57 17.04 -11.75 11.61
CA ARG A 57 18.51 -11.81 11.69
C ARG A 57 19.01 -12.45 12.98
N CYS A 58 18.15 -12.66 13.98
CA CYS A 58 18.53 -13.20 15.28
C CYS A 58 18.86 -14.70 15.23
N SER A 59 18.11 -15.49 14.45
CA SER A 59 18.36 -16.94 14.30
C SER A 59 17.74 -17.50 13.02
N ARG A 60 18.15 -18.73 12.65
CA ARG A 60 17.54 -19.46 11.52
C ARG A 60 16.07 -19.78 11.74
N ALA A 61 15.66 -20.03 12.98
CA ALA A 61 14.27 -20.33 13.32
C ALA A 61 13.36 -19.10 13.13
N TRP A 62 13.83 -17.93 13.58
CA TRP A 62 13.15 -16.66 13.33
C TRP A 62 13.17 -16.28 11.85
N TYR A 63 14.30 -16.47 11.17
CA TYR A 63 14.40 -16.26 9.73
C TYR A 63 13.35 -17.06 8.96
N ALA A 64 13.21 -18.36 9.25
CA ALA A 64 12.23 -19.22 8.60
C ALA A 64 10.79 -18.78 8.89
N THR A 65 10.50 -18.38 10.12
CA THR A 65 9.15 -17.96 10.51
C THR A 65 8.77 -16.61 9.88
N VAL A 66 9.68 -15.63 9.90
CA VAL A 66 9.46 -14.31 9.27
C VAL A 66 9.32 -14.43 7.76
N ASN A 67 10.05 -15.35 7.13
CA ASN A 67 9.99 -15.52 5.68
C ASN A 67 8.90 -16.47 5.20
N SER A 68 8.18 -17.15 6.11
CA SER A 68 7.03 -17.98 5.76
C SER A 68 5.95 -17.14 5.04
N PRO A 69 5.43 -17.60 3.89
CA PRO A 69 4.38 -16.90 3.16
C PRO A 69 3.16 -16.56 4.00
N VAL A 70 2.72 -17.50 4.85
CA VAL A 70 1.56 -17.34 5.74
C VAL A 70 1.81 -16.26 6.80
N THR A 71 3.01 -16.22 7.37
CA THR A 71 3.35 -15.21 8.38
C THR A 71 3.45 -13.82 7.75
N LYS A 72 4.08 -13.71 6.57
CA LYS A 72 4.18 -12.45 5.83
C LYS A 72 2.80 -11.89 5.49
N SER A 73 1.89 -12.71 4.97
CA SER A 73 0.55 -12.26 4.61
C SER A 73 -0.27 -11.86 5.84
N LYS A 74 -0.21 -12.63 6.94
CA LYS A 74 -0.86 -12.25 8.20
C LYS A 74 -0.32 -10.93 8.75
N TRP A 75 1.01 -10.75 8.73
CA TRP A 75 1.64 -9.52 9.18
C TRP A 75 1.21 -8.32 8.33
N LEU A 76 1.15 -8.47 7.00
CA LEU A 76 0.66 -7.42 6.09
C LEU A 76 -0.77 -7.01 6.41
N ILE A 77 -1.68 -7.97 6.58
CA ILE A 77 -3.09 -7.71 6.91
C ILE A 77 -3.22 -7.07 8.28
N SER A 78 -2.49 -7.57 9.28
CA SER A 78 -2.49 -6.99 10.63
C SER A 78 -1.93 -5.56 10.64
N ARG A 79 -0.96 -5.25 9.78
CA ARG A 79 -0.26 -3.95 9.77
C ARG A 79 -0.96 -2.89 8.92
N TYR A 80 -1.56 -3.28 7.80
CA TYR A 80 -2.07 -2.38 6.77
C TYR A 80 -3.55 -2.59 6.44
N GLY A 81 -4.23 -3.46 7.18
CA GLY A 81 -5.63 -3.81 6.92
C GLY A 81 -5.81 -4.69 5.69
N GLU A 82 -6.99 -5.31 5.57
CA GLU A 82 -7.35 -6.15 4.43
C GLU A 82 -7.38 -5.34 3.12
N THR A 83 -7.79 -4.06 3.18
CA THR A 83 -7.92 -3.17 2.01
C THR A 83 -6.59 -2.90 1.31
N HIS A 84 -5.52 -2.66 2.08
CA HIS A 84 -4.26 -2.15 1.54
C HIS A 84 -3.08 -3.10 1.68
N ALA A 85 -3.25 -4.26 2.32
CA ALA A 85 -2.21 -5.29 2.47
C ALA A 85 -1.55 -5.65 1.12
N LEU A 86 -2.34 -5.89 0.07
CA LEU A 86 -1.81 -6.27 -1.25
C LEU A 86 -1.00 -5.14 -1.89
N PHE A 87 -1.46 -3.89 -1.74
CA PHE A 87 -0.72 -2.72 -2.21
C PHE A 87 0.65 -2.61 -1.55
N HIS A 88 0.70 -2.74 -0.21
CA HIS A 88 1.97 -2.69 0.51
C HIS A 88 2.89 -3.87 0.17
N ALA A 89 2.33 -5.07 -0.04
CA ALA A 89 3.10 -6.23 -0.48
C ALA A 89 3.80 -5.99 -1.82
N VAL A 90 3.05 -5.48 -2.82
CA VAL A 90 3.59 -5.18 -4.15
C VAL A 90 4.66 -4.10 -4.10
N ARG A 91 4.46 -3.05 -3.30
CA ARG A 91 5.46 -1.99 -3.10
C ARG A 91 6.78 -2.49 -2.54
N MET A 92 6.73 -3.46 -1.63
CA MET A 92 7.93 -4.04 -1.05
C MET A 92 8.72 -4.82 -2.10
N GLY A 93 8.03 -5.42 -3.08
CA GLY A 93 8.63 -6.08 -4.24
C GLY A 93 9.51 -7.28 -3.87
N ASP A 94 10.32 -7.74 -4.82
CA ASP A 94 11.20 -8.88 -4.61
C ASP A 94 12.34 -8.55 -3.61
N PRO A 95 12.76 -9.48 -2.73
CA PRO A 95 12.26 -10.86 -2.58
C PRO A 95 11.16 -10.99 -1.51
N PHE A 96 10.54 -9.87 -1.09
CA PHE A 96 9.55 -9.89 -0.02
C PHE A 96 8.28 -10.61 -0.46
N ILE A 97 7.69 -10.18 -1.57
CA ILE A 97 6.51 -10.79 -2.18
C ILE A 97 6.92 -11.85 -3.21
N ASN A 98 6.22 -12.98 -3.21
CA ASN A 98 6.31 -14.03 -4.22
C ASN A 98 4.91 -14.61 -4.45
N VAL A 99 4.78 -15.60 -5.35
CA VAL A 99 3.48 -16.20 -5.68
C VAL A 99 2.81 -16.79 -4.43
N ASP A 100 3.55 -17.50 -3.57
CA ASP A 100 2.99 -18.10 -2.35
C ASP A 100 2.44 -17.05 -1.38
N VAL A 101 3.12 -15.90 -1.23
CA VAL A 101 2.64 -14.79 -0.40
C VAL A 101 1.35 -14.21 -0.98
N VAL A 102 1.25 -14.07 -2.30
CA VAL A 102 0.03 -13.62 -2.98
C VAL A 102 -1.12 -14.60 -2.76
N GLU A 103 -0.90 -15.90 -2.91
CA GLU A 103 -1.93 -16.91 -2.62
C GLU A 103 -2.38 -16.84 -1.17
N CYS A 104 -1.44 -16.69 -0.22
CA CYS A 104 -1.77 -16.56 1.19
C CYS A 104 -2.56 -15.28 1.49
N LEU A 105 -2.30 -14.17 0.79
CA LEU A 105 -3.08 -12.94 0.88
C LEU A 105 -4.51 -13.14 0.36
N PHE A 106 -4.69 -13.77 -0.79
CA PHE A 106 -6.02 -14.07 -1.33
C PHE A 106 -6.82 -15.04 -0.45
N ALA A 107 -6.16 -16.08 0.07
CA ALA A 107 -6.78 -17.02 1.01
C ALA A 107 -7.23 -16.33 2.31
N GLN A 108 -6.54 -15.25 2.71
CA GLN A 108 -6.87 -14.42 3.86
C GLN A 108 -7.74 -13.21 3.49
N LYS A 109 -8.40 -13.24 2.33
CA LYS A 109 -9.35 -12.22 1.86
C LYS A 109 -8.75 -10.81 1.70
N ALA A 110 -7.44 -10.70 1.46
CA ALA A 110 -6.85 -9.43 1.08
C ALA A 110 -7.59 -8.83 -0.12
N HIS A 111 -7.87 -7.54 -0.03
CA HIS A 111 -8.70 -6.85 -1.00
C HIS A 111 -8.00 -6.75 -2.35
N LEU A 112 -8.74 -7.11 -3.40
CA LEU A 112 -8.34 -6.90 -4.78
C LEU A 112 -9.48 -6.15 -5.46
N SER A 113 -9.17 -5.02 -6.08
CA SER A 113 -10.12 -4.20 -6.82
C SER A 113 -9.69 -4.05 -8.27
N ARG A 114 -10.66 -3.80 -9.16
CA ARG A 114 -10.37 -3.48 -10.56
C ARG A 114 -9.48 -2.24 -10.66
N TYR A 115 -9.71 -1.26 -9.80
CA TYR A 115 -8.88 -0.08 -9.69
C TYR A 115 -7.43 -0.39 -9.34
N PHE A 116 -7.19 -1.27 -8.37
CA PHE A 116 -5.84 -1.70 -8.02
C PHE A 116 -5.11 -2.29 -9.23
N ILE A 117 -5.79 -3.12 -10.03
CA ILE A 117 -5.23 -3.72 -11.25
C ILE A 117 -4.88 -2.66 -12.29
N GLN A 118 -5.78 -1.71 -12.54
CA GLN A 118 -5.52 -0.57 -13.44
C GLN A 118 -4.25 0.19 -13.00
N ARG A 119 -4.09 0.41 -11.69
CA ARG A 119 -2.93 1.10 -11.12
C ARG A 119 -1.66 0.25 -11.12
N LEU A 120 -1.78 -1.06 -10.95
CA LEU A 120 -0.67 -2.01 -11.02
C LEU A 120 -0.08 -2.07 -12.43
N ILE A 121 -0.92 -2.11 -13.46
CA ILE A 121 -0.48 -2.13 -14.86
C ILE A 121 0.34 -0.89 -15.21
N LEU A 122 -0.09 0.28 -14.73
CA LEU A 122 0.66 1.54 -14.92
C LEU A 122 1.96 1.59 -14.12
N GLY A 123 2.03 0.86 -13.01
CA GLY A 123 3.18 0.83 -12.11
C GLY A 123 4.17 -0.31 -12.36
N PHE A 124 3.86 -1.27 -13.24
CA PHE A 124 4.69 -2.45 -13.46
C PHE A 124 5.81 -2.19 -14.48
N GLY A 125 6.93 -2.88 -14.27
CA GLY A 125 8.07 -2.87 -15.18
C GLY A 125 9.11 -1.80 -14.83
N LYS A 126 10.33 -2.03 -15.32
CA LYS A 126 11.45 -1.11 -15.16
C LYS A 126 11.57 -0.24 -16.40
N TYR A 127 11.97 1.02 -16.20
CA TYR A 127 12.39 1.83 -17.33
C TYR A 127 13.73 1.35 -17.90
N ASP A 128 13.88 1.47 -19.22
CA ASP A 128 15.15 1.24 -19.88
C ASP A 128 16.16 2.33 -19.47
N SER A 129 17.13 1.97 -18.62
CA SER A 129 18.15 2.86 -18.09
C SER A 129 19.04 3.46 -19.19
N ARG A 130 19.27 2.72 -20.28
CA ARG A 130 20.04 3.21 -21.43
C ARG A 130 19.26 4.27 -22.19
N LEU A 131 17.97 4.04 -22.42
CA LEU A 131 17.09 5.05 -23.03
C LEU A 131 16.98 6.31 -22.17
N ILE A 132 16.90 6.16 -20.84
CA ILE A 132 16.92 7.29 -19.90
C ILE A 132 18.22 8.08 -20.05
N GLY A 133 19.36 7.38 -20.01
CA GLY A 133 20.68 8.00 -20.17
C GLY A 133 20.80 8.77 -21.48
N LEU A 134 20.34 8.20 -22.59
CA LEU A 134 20.32 8.87 -23.89
C LEU A 134 19.41 10.10 -23.92
N LYS A 135 18.23 10.05 -23.29
CA LYS A 135 17.31 11.20 -23.19
C LYS A 135 17.88 12.34 -22.35
N LEU A 136 18.68 12.03 -21.33
CA LEU A 136 19.35 13.03 -20.50
C LEU A 136 20.61 13.62 -21.15
N ALA A 137 21.31 12.82 -21.97
CA ALA A 137 22.52 13.26 -22.68
C ALA A 137 22.24 14.19 -23.87
N HIS A 138 21.01 14.16 -24.42
CA HIS A 138 20.57 15.10 -25.45
C HIS A 138 19.78 16.23 -24.78
N PRO A 139 20.41 17.39 -24.47
CA PRO A 139 19.75 18.45 -23.73
C PRO A 139 18.56 18.98 -24.53
N LEU A 140 17.38 18.67 -24.02
CA LEU A 140 16.20 19.47 -24.25
C LEU A 140 16.19 20.61 -23.20
N ASP A 141 15.35 21.63 -23.42
CA ASP A 141 15.14 22.73 -22.45
C ASP A 141 15.11 22.21 -20.99
N PRO A 142 15.77 22.88 -20.03
CA PRO A 142 15.81 22.46 -18.61
C PRO A 142 14.46 22.06 -18.00
N VAL A 143 13.34 22.64 -18.45
CA VAL A 143 11.99 22.24 -18.04
C VAL A 143 11.69 20.78 -18.44
N ARG A 144 12.10 20.39 -19.64
CA ARG A 144 11.90 19.04 -20.19
C ARG A 144 12.81 18.03 -19.49
N ASN A 145 14.04 18.40 -19.13
CA ASN A 145 14.95 17.52 -18.35
C ASN A 145 14.39 17.21 -16.96
N LYS A 146 13.81 18.19 -16.27
CA LYS A 146 13.13 17.97 -14.98
C LYS A 146 11.92 17.03 -15.12
N SER A 147 11.14 17.19 -16.19
CA SER A 147 10.00 16.29 -16.48
C SER A 147 10.46 14.86 -16.78
N ILE A 148 11.58 14.69 -17.47
CA ILE A 148 12.21 13.42 -17.79
C ILE A 148 12.68 12.75 -16.49
N GLN A 149 13.42 13.46 -15.65
CA GLN A 149 13.87 12.94 -14.35
C GLN A 149 12.71 12.54 -13.42
N ASN A 150 11.64 13.33 -13.38
CA ASN A 150 10.46 13.02 -12.56
C ASN A 150 9.68 11.79 -13.09
N LYS A 151 9.54 11.67 -14.41
CA LYS A 151 8.89 10.52 -15.07
C LYS A 151 9.67 9.22 -14.90
N PHE A 152 10.98 9.29 -14.70
CA PHE A 152 11.84 8.12 -14.54
C PHE A 152 12.13 7.74 -13.09
N ARG A 153 11.35 8.26 -12.13
CA ARG A 153 11.29 7.65 -10.81
C ARG A 153 10.77 6.22 -10.97
N ASN A 154 11.46 5.26 -10.36
CA ASN A 154 11.04 3.86 -10.37
C ASN A 154 9.57 3.77 -9.92
N PRO A 155 8.68 3.30 -10.80
CA PRO A 155 7.29 3.12 -10.44
C PRO A 155 7.16 2.20 -9.22
N TRP A 156 6.14 2.42 -8.40
CA TRP A 156 5.95 1.73 -7.13
C TRP A 156 5.89 0.21 -7.21
N ALA A 157 5.56 -0.36 -8.38
CA ALA A 157 5.51 -1.80 -8.64
C ALA A 157 6.60 -2.29 -9.61
N SER A 158 7.65 -1.47 -9.84
CA SER A 158 8.72 -1.78 -10.81
C SER A 158 9.66 -2.91 -10.38
N ASN A 159 9.70 -3.24 -9.08
CA ASN A 159 10.49 -4.34 -8.52
C ASN A 159 9.67 -5.62 -8.31
N LEU A 160 8.54 -5.75 -9.00
CA LEU A 160 7.71 -6.95 -8.97
C LEU A 160 8.21 -7.95 -10.01
N SER A 161 8.36 -9.22 -9.64
CA SER A 161 8.58 -10.29 -10.60
C SER A 161 7.39 -10.46 -11.55
N PHE A 162 7.66 -10.95 -12.76
CA PHE A 162 6.62 -11.20 -13.76
C PHE A 162 5.62 -12.27 -13.28
N ASP A 163 6.07 -13.30 -12.56
CA ASP A 163 5.20 -14.35 -12.04
C ASP A 163 4.19 -13.81 -11.04
N VAL A 164 4.64 -12.95 -10.12
CA VAL A 164 3.76 -12.28 -9.16
C VAL A 164 2.79 -11.33 -9.86
N PHE A 165 3.28 -10.53 -10.81
CA PHE A 165 2.46 -9.62 -11.62
C PHE A 165 1.36 -10.39 -12.36
N SER A 166 1.75 -11.40 -13.15
CA SER A 166 0.81 -12.19 -13.96
C SER A 166 -0.20 -12.94 -13.09
N ARG A 167 0.20 -13.42 -11.92
CA ARG A 167 -0.71 -14.07 -10.97
C ARG A 167 -1.79 -13.12 -10.45
N ILE A 168 -1.42 -11.90 -10.07
CA ILE A 168 -2.37 -10.87 -9.61
C ILE A 168 -3.29 -10.44 -10.75
N LEU A 169 -2.76 -10.24 -11.96
CA LEU A 169 -3.58 -9.87 -13.12
C LEU A 169 -4.58 -10.97 -13.46
N LYS A 170 -4.16 -12.23 -13.46
CA LYS A 170 -5.05 -13.37 -13.72
C LYS A 170 -6.18 -13.41 -12.70
N GLU A 171 -5.88 -13.28 -11.41
CA GLU A 171 -6.92 -13.18 -10.36
C GLU A 171 -7.91 -12.06 -10.66
N GLY A 172 -7.39 -10.91 -11.08
CA GLY A 172 -8.18 -9.75 -11.45
C GLY A 172 -9.14 -9.99 -12.60
N HIS A 173 -8.63 -10.58 -13.68
CA HIS A 173 -9.45 -10.97 -14.83
C HIS A 173 -10.51 -11.99 -14.43
N ASP A 174 -10.14 -13.01 -13.67
CA ASP A 174 -11.08 -14.05 -13.22
C ASP A 174 -12.21 -13.48 -12.35
N ARG A 175 -11.95 -12.39 -11.58
CA ARG A 175 -12.95 -11.74 -10.71
C ARG A 175 -13.83 -10.69 -11.39
N PHE A 176 -13.36 -9.99 -12.42
CA PHE A 176 -13.96 -8.72 -12.87
C PHE A 176 -14.42 -8.68 -14.34
N ASP A 177 -15.01 -9.75 -14.84
CA ASP A 177 -15.56 -9.87 -16.21
C ASP A 177 -14.51 -10.24 -17.28
N GLY A 178 -13.39 -10.87 -16.89
CA GLY A 178 -12.45 -11.48 -17.82
C GLY A 178 -11.86 -10.48 -18.82
N ASN A 179 -12.00 -10.81 -20.11
CA ASN A 179 -11.42 -10.04 -21.21
C ASN A 179 -12.11 -8.68 -21.47
N ASP A 180 -13.32 -8.47 -20.96
CA ASP A 180 -14.08 -7.23 -21.17
C ASP A 180 -13.76 -6.16 -20.10
N THR A 181 -12.92 -6.51 -19.12
CA THR A 181 -12.50 -5.60 -18.06
C THR A 181 -11.70 -4.42 -18.64
N PRO A 182 -12.09 -3.15 -18.42
CA PRO A 182 -11.34 -2.00 -18.89
C PRO A 182 -10.08 -1.78 -18.03
N VAL A 183 -9.05 -2.61 -18.24
CA VAL A 183 -7.80 -2.60 -17.46
C VAL A 183 -6.90 -1.39 -17.73
N ARG A 184 -7.12 -0.66 -18.84
CA ARG A 184 -6.54 0.66 -19.10
C ARG A 184 -7.43 1.83 -18.63
N GLY A 185 -8.55 1.53 -17.99
CA GLY A 185 -9.43 2.53 -17.40
C GLY A 185 -8.86 3.14 -16.11
N ASN A 186 -9.66 4.01 -15.50
CA ASN A 186 -9.35 4.67 -14.24
C ASN A 186 -10.63 4.78 -13.42
N ASP A 187 -10.87 3.80 -12.55
CA ASP A 187 -12.11 3.73 -11.77
C ASP A 187 -12.27 4.90 -10.80
N MET A 188 -11.19 5.52 -10.33
CA MET A 188 -11.25 6.75 -9.53
C MET A 188 -11.79 7.93 -10.35
N GLU A 189 -11.40 8.03 -11.62
CA GLU A 189 -11.91 9.05 -12.54
C GLU A 189 -13.36 8.75 -12.95
N LEU A 190 -13.69 7.48 -13.23
CA LEU A 190 -15.07 7.07 -13.45
C LEU A 190 -15.95 7.45 -12.24
N PHE A 191 -15.50 7.13 -11.03
CA PHE A 191 -16.17 7.50 -9.79
C PHE A 191 -16.33 9.02 -9.68
N TYR A 192 -15.30 9.79 -9.97
CA TYR A 192 -15.35 11.27 -9.99
C TYR A 192 -16.48 11.79 -10.89
N TYR A 193 -16.66 11.24 -12.09
CA TYR A 193 -17.76 11.65 -12.97
C TYR A 193 -19.13 11.15 -12.50
N LEU A 194 -19.21 9.90 -12.04
CA LEU A 194 -20.46 9.31 -11.51
C LEU A 194 -20.96 10.08 -10.28
N SER A 195 -20.05 10.47 -9.38
CA SER A 195 -20.35 11.25 -8.18
C SER A 195 -20.48 12.76 -8.44
N ALA A 196 -20.62 13.17 -9.70
CA ALA A 196 -20.79 14.55 -10.13
C ALA A 196 -19.67 15.50 -9.65
N GLY A 197 -18.44 15.01 -9.68
CA GLY A 197 -17.20 15.73 -9.37
C GLY A 197 -17.09 17.14 -9.97
N PRO A 198 -17.28 17.28 -11.30
CA PRO A 198 -17.17 18.57 -11.98
C PRO A 198 -18.30 19.58 -11.67
N LEU A 199 -19.42 19.13 -11.11
CA LEU A 199 -20.61 19.96 -10.94
C LEU A 199 -20.57 20.78 -9.64
N VAL A 200 -21.37 21.84 -9.59
CA VAL A 200 -21.61 22.58 -8.34
C VAL A 200 -22.48 21.75 -7.39
N ILE A 201 -22.39 22.02 -6.08
CA ILE A 201 -23.03 21.20 -5.03
C ILE A 201 -24.54 21.04 -5.25
N SER A 202 -25.22 22.09 -5.71
CA SER A 202 -26.68 22.10 -5.96
C SER A 202 -27.10 21.06 -7.00
N GLU A 203 -26.28 20.86 -8.03
CA GLU A 203 -26.53 19.89 -9.12
C GLU A 203 -25.95 18.51 -8.81
N ALA A 204 -24.84 18.49 -8.08
CA ALA A 204 -24.08 17.27 -7.80
C ALA A 204 -24.89 16.22 -7.04
N ARG A 205 -25.70 16.64 -6.05
CA ARG A 205 -26.54 15.70 -5.28
C ARG A 205 -27.52 14.96 -6.18
N LYS A 206 -28.23 15.67 -7.07
CA LYS A 206 -29.19 15.05 -7.98
C LYS A 206 -28.49 14.07 -8.92
N LYS A 207 -27.39 14.51 -9.55
CA LYS A 207 -26.67 13.67 -10.51
C LYS A 207 -26.03 12.44 -9.86
N LEU A 208 -25.54 12.55 -8.63
CA LEU A 208 -25.05 11.41 -7.86
C LEU A 208 -26.19 10.40 -7.59
N GLN A 209 -27.37 10.87 -7.20
CA GLN A 209 -28.53 10.00 -6.98
C GLN A 209 -29.00 9.33 -8.27
N ASP A 210 -29.03 10.05 -9.39
CA ASP A 210 -29.35 9.48 -10.71
C ASP A 210 -28.39 8.34 -11.09
N ASN A 211 -27.13 8.43 -10.64
CA ASN A 211 -26.07 7.46 -10.94
C ASN A 211 -25.80 6.44 -9.81
N ILE A 212 -26.63 6.40 -8.75
CA ILE A 212 -26.29 5.66 -7.51
C ILE A 212 -26.03 4.18 -7.76
N ASN A 213 -26.84 3.53 -8.61
CA ASN A 213 -26.70 2.12 -8.93
C ASN A 213 -25.37 1.80 -9.63
N GLU A 214 -24.87 2.71 -10.47
CA GLU A 214 -23.57 2.56 -11.13
C GLU A 214 -22.42 2.73 -10.13
N ILE A 215 -22.55 3.67 -9.19
CA ILE A 215 -21.59 3.87 -8.10
C ILE A 215 -21.55 2.64 -7.19
N GLU A 216 -22.71 2.13 -6.79
CA GLU A 216 -22.80 0.91 -5.98
C GLU A 216 -22.24 -0.30 -6.72
N THR A 217 -22.49 -0.41 -8.03
CA THR A 217 -21.88 -1.45 -8.86
C THR A 217 -20.35 -1.33 -8.86
N LEU A 218 -19.82 -0.10 -8.98
CA LEU A 218 -18.38 0.14 -8.95
C LEU A 218 -17.75 -0.29 -7.60
N ILE A 219 -18.39 0.08 -6.49
CA ILE A 219 -17.93 -0.28 -5.15
C ILE A 219 -18.09 -1.78 -4.89
N TRP A 220 -19.22 -2.37 -5.26
CA TRP A 220 -19.59 -3.74 -4.91
C TRP A 220 -19.01 -4.79 -5.85
N ARG A 221 -19.32 -4.68 -7.15
CA ARG A 221 -18.92 -5.66 -8.16
C ARG A 221 -17.43 -5.55 -8.45
N TYR A 222 -16.94 -4.33 -8.62
CA TYR A 222 -15.53 -4.08 -8.96
C TYR A 222 -14.65 -3.80 -7.75
N LYS A 223 -15.23 -3.92 -6.53
CA LYS A 223 -14.53 -3.78 -5.25
C LYS A 223 -13.80 -2.44 -5.14
N PHE A 224 -14.31 -1.38 -5.77
CA PHE A 224 -13.61 -0.11 -5.85
C PHE A 224 -13.29 0.43 -4.46
N ALA A 225 -12.00 0.68 -4.20
CA ALA A 225 -11.49 1.33 -3.00
C ALA A 225 -10.26 2.17 -3.40
N PRO A 226 -10.07 3.36 -2.81
CA PRO A 226 -8.86 4.15 -3.04
C PRO A 226 -7.62 3.39 -2.55
N LEU A 227 -6.47 3.59 -3.22
CA LEU A 227 -5.18 3.21 -2.66
C LEU A 227 -4.90 4.03 -1.38
N PRO A 228 -3.98 3.62 -0.50
CA PRO A 228 -3.78 4.34 0.74
C PRO A 228 -3.24 5.76 0.49
N PRO A 229 -3.51 6.70 1.41
CA PRO A 229 -2.85 8.00 1.40
C PRO A 229 -1.35 7.84 1.64
N ARG A 230 -0.56 8.84 1.22
CA ARG A 230 0.85 8.91 1.63
C ARG A 230 0.93 8.99 3.15
N PRO A 231 1.77 8.17 3.82
CA PRO A 231 2.04 8.34 5.23
C PRO A 231 2.53 9.77 5.48
N ASN A 232 1.91 10.47 6.42
CA ASN A 232 2.40 11.77 6.86
C ASN A 232 3.82 11.57 7.38
N MET A 233 4.82 12.12 6.68
CA MET A 233 6.18 12.20 7.23
C MET A 233 6.11 13.09 8.47
N GLN A 234 5.95 12.48 9.64
CA GLN A 234 6.02 13.20 10.89
C GLN A 234 7.38 13.90 10.97
N ILE A 235 7.29 15.16 11.39
CA ILE A 235 8.35 16.11 11.64
C ILE A 235 9.35 15.50 12.62
N GLY A 236 10.44 14.95 12.09
CA GLY A 236 11.55 14.39 12.86
C GLY A 236 12.80 14.39 12.01
N PHE A 237 13.67 15.39 12.24
CA PHE A 237 14.95 15.62 11.56
C PHE A 237 14.89 15.83 10.03
N LYS A 238 14.45 17.02 9.61
CA LYS A 238 15.03 17.64 8.42
C LYS A 238 16.22 18.52 8.87
N PRO A 239 17.47 18.25 8.47
CA PRO A 239 18.51 19.25 8.56
C PRO A 239 18.05 20.47 7.74
N TYR A 240 18.22 21.65 8.31
CA TYR A 240 17.93 22.93 7.66
C TYR A 240 18.73 23.06 6.36
N SER A 241 18.13 22.66 5.23
CA SER A 241 18.35 23.24 3.90
C SER A 241 17.30 22.67 2.93
N HIS A 242 16.71 23.56 2.12
CA HIS A 242 15.59 23.36 1.19
C HIS A 242 14.18 23.51 1.79
N ILE A 243 13.92 24.73 2.26
CA ILE A 243 12.58 25.35 2.23
C ILE A 243 12.19 25.47 0.75
N GLU A 244 11.60 24.43 0.15
CA GLU A 244 10.99 24.53 -1.19
C GLU A 244 9.94 23.44 -1.52
N SER A 245 9.39 22.73 -0.54
CA SER A 245 8.48 21.59 -0.82
C SER A 245 7.07 21.67 -0.19
N SER A 246 6.71 22.77 0.47
CA SER A 246 5.39 22.94 1.10
C SER A 246 4.40 23.81 0.31
N ARG A 247 4.73 24.24 -0.92
CA ARG A 247 3.84 25.07 -1.78
C ARG A 247 3.70 24.64 -3.25
N ASN A 248 4.30 23.54 -3.67
CA ASN A 248 4.01 22.95 -4.99
C ASN A 248 2.93 21.88 -4.89
N THR A 249 1.72 22.31 -4.54
CA THR A 249 0.46 21.56 -4.72
C THR A 249 -0.03 21.56 -6.18
N ASN A 250 0.85 21.91 -7.11
CA ASN A 250 0.56 22.05 -8.53
C ASN A 250 1.35 20.99 -9.31
N PHE A 251 0.61 19.98 -9.79
CA PHE A 251 1.03 18.94 -10.73
C PHE A 251 1.97 17.85 -10.18
N ASP A 252 1.57 17.17 -9.11
CA ASP A 252 1.98 15.76 -9.00
C ASP A 252 1.38 15.01 -10.20
N ASP A 253 2.22 14.28 -10.96
CA ASP A 253 1.77 13.43 -12.06
C ASP A 253 0.62 12.54 -11.58
N CYS A 254 -0.47 12.49 -12.33
CA CYS A 254 -1.58 11.58 -12.07
C CYS A 254 -1.51 10.46 -13.11
N PRO A 255 -1.31 9.19 -12.70
CA PRO A 255 -1.16 8.71 -11.32
C PRO A 255 0.24 8.99 -10.71
N PRO A 256 0.34 9.17 -9.37
CA PRO A 256 1.63 9.32 -8.71
C PRO A 256 2.55 8.11 -8.93
N SER A 257 3.83 8.37 -9.20
CA SER A 257 4.84 7.31 -9.44
C SER A 257 5.07 6.41 -8.22
N ASP A 258 4.85 6.94 -7.02
CA ASP A 258 4.91 6.19 -5.78
C ASP A 258 3.61 5.43 -5.49
N GLY A 259 2.58 5.48 -6.33
CA GLY A 259 1.39 4.62 -6.23
C GLY A 259 0.38 4.99 -5.14
N TYR A 260 0.71 5.83 -4.16
CA TYR A 260 -0.25 6.31 -3.17
C TYR A 260 -1.31 7.22 -3.81
N GLU A 261 -2.50 7.31 -3.22
CA GLU A 261 -3.47 8.33 -3.63
C GLU A 261 -3.02 9.72 -3.20
N ASN A 262 -3.27 10.70 -4.06
CA ASN A 262 -3.06 12.10 -3.73
C ASN A 262 -4.29 12.72 -3.03
N VAL A 263 -4.11 13.87 -2.39
CA VAL A 263 -5.19 14.57 -1.69
C VAL A 263 -6.36 14.90 -2.60
N ARG A 264 -6.12 15.18 -3.90
CA ARG A 264 -7.21 15.48 -4.85
C ARG A 264 -8.10 14.27 -5.07
N GLN A 265 -7.52 13.08 -5.23
CA GLN A 265 -8.24 11.82 -5.40
C GLN A 265 -9.02 11.45 -4.14
N LEU A 266 -8.43 11.61 -2.96
CA LEU A 266 -9.13 11.40 -1.69
C LEU A 266 -10.29 12.38 -1.49
N ASN A 267 -10.13 13.64 -1.92
CA ASN A 267 -11.21 14.63 -1.89
C ASN A 267 -12.38 14.26 -2.81
N VAL A 268 -12.18 13.48 -3.87
CA VAL A 268 -13.27 12.95 -4.70
C VAL A 268 -14.18 12.05 -3.86
N ILE A 269 -13.58 11.08 -3.15
CA ILE A 269 -14.30 10.14 -2.29
C ILE A 269 -15.00 10.91 -1.14
N ALA A 270 -14.26 11.78 -0.46
CA ALA A 270 -14.79 12.58 0.64
C ALA A 270 -15.99 13.44 0.20
N ARG A 271 -15.91 14.08 -0.97
CA ARG A 271 -17.03 14.87 -1.50
C ARG A 271 -18.25 14.02 -1.80
N ALA A 272 -18.09 12.82 -2.36
CA ALA A 272 -19.20 11.91 -2.61
C ALA A 272 -19.89 11.48 -1.31
N ILE A 273 -19.11 11.14 -0.26
CA ILE A 273 -19.62 10.80 1.07
C ILE A 273 -20.36 11.99 1.71
N LEU A 274 -19.84 13.21 1.58
CA LEU A 274 -20.54 14.42 2.07
C LEU A 274 -21.89 14.65 1.39
N LEU A 275 -22.03 14.25 0.12
CA LEU A 275 -23.28 14.37 -0.63
C LEU A 275 -24.25 13.22 -0.34
N CYS A 276 -23.74 12.02 -0.07
CA CYS A 276 -24.47 10.78 0.19
C CYS A 276 -23.71 9.90 1.21
N PRO A 277 -23.90 10.14 2.52
CA PRO A 277 -23.19 9.42 3.59
C PRO A 277 -23.39 7.89 3.57
N GLU A 278 -24.50 7.43 3.02
CA GLU A 278 -24.92 6.04 2.94
C GLU A 278 -23.96 5.20 2.08
N LEU A 279 -23.21 5.83 1.17
CA LEU A 279 -22.16 5.17 0.37
C LEU A 279 -21.11 4.47 1.25
N VAL A 280 -20.84 4.99 2.45
CA VAL A 280 -19.91 4.38 3.41
C VAL A 280 -20.35 2.95 3.77
N ASN A 281 -21.66 2.70 3.84
CA ASN A 281 -22.17 1.37 4.15
C ASN A 281 -21.87 0.36 3.04
N VAL A 282 -21.87 0.81 1.79
CA VAL A 282 -21.54 -0.02 0.62
C VAL A 282 -20.07 -0.46 0.67
N TRP A 283 -19.16 0.44 1.05
CA TRP A 283 -17.75 0.08 1.27
C TRP A 283 -17.55 -0.87 2.44
N LYS A 284 -18.20 -0.60 3.58
CA LYS A 284 -18.10 -1.47 4.76
C LYS A 284 -18.63 -2.88 4.50
N GLN A 285 -19.70 -3.03 3.72
CA GLN A 285 -20.22 -4.33 3.31
C GLN A 285 -19.25 -5.10 2.39
N ASN A 286 -18.32 -4.41 1.73
CA ASN A 286 -17.23 -5.01 0.96
C ASN A 286 -15.96 -5.32 1.76
N GLY A 287 -15.96 -5.08 3.08
CA GLY A 287 -14.79 -5.27 3.95
C GLY A 287 -13.85 -4.06 4.00
N CYS A 288 -14.16 -2.96 3.31
CA CYS A 288 -13.39 -1.73 3.35
C CYS A 288 -13.82 -0.90 4.57
N HIS A 289 -13.22 -1.17 5.73
CA HIS A 289 -13.55 -0.50 6.99
C HIS A 289 -12.82 0.83 7.21
N GLU A 290 -11.83 1.13 6.37
CA GLU A 290 -10.91 2.28 6.53
C GLU A 290 -11.37 3.54 5.78
N ILE A 291 -12.52 3.49 5.10
CA ILE A 291 -13.11 4.60 4.31
C ILE A 291 -14.00 5.49 5.17
#